data_AF-A0A6N4TG66-F1
#
_entry.id   AF-A0A6N4TG66-F1
#
_cell.length_a   1.000
_cell.length_b   1.000
_cell.length_c   1.000
_cell.angle_alpha   90.00
_cell.angle_beta   90.00
_cell.angle_gamma   90.00
#
_symmetry.space_group_name_H-M   'P 1'
#
loop_
_entity.id
_entity.type
_entity.pdbx_description
1 polymer ?
#
loop_
_entity_poly.entity_id
_entity_poly.type
_entity_poly.pdbx_seq_one_letter_code
_entity_poly.pdbx_strand_id
1 'polypeptide(L)'
;MMYLSFVSVTIGLVFFAAFVYLFYLVVKALKKYNGSQQVRKEKAEKSKTLGELLKNHRIECKMTQEFVAEAIGVSRQAVSKWESGVSQTKGY
;
A
#
# COMPACT_ATOMS: atom_id res chain seq x y z
N MET A 1 -52.92 11.48 -18.71
CA MET A 1 -52.39 10.22 -18.12
C MET A 1 -51.12 9.72 -18.83
N MET A 2 -51.13 9.48 -20.14
CA MET A 2 -49.96 8.96 -20.88
C MET A 2 -48.67 9.80 -20.78
N TYR A 3 -48.79 11.14 -20.79
CA TYR A 3 -47.65 12.06 -20.64
C TYR A 3 -46.97 11.97 -19.27
N LEU A 4 -47.76 11.89 -18.19
CA LEU A 4 -47.23 11.76 -16.83
C LEU A 4 -46.48 10.44 -16.65
N SER A 5 -46.98 9.35 -17.23
CA SER A 5 -46.30 8.05 -17.21
C SER A 5 -44.94 8.09 -17.92
N PHE A 6 -44.85 8.78 -19.07
CA PHE A 6 -43.60 8.94 -19.80
C PHE A 6 -42.55 9.70 -18.99
N VAL A 7 -42.95 10.81 -18.36
CA VAL A 7 -42.08 11.61 -17.48
C VAL A 7 -41.57 10.78 -16.30
N SER A 8 -42.45 10.05 -15.62
CA SER A 8 -42.06 9.17 -14.49
C SER A 8 -41.06 8.09 -14.89
N VAL A 9 -41.23 7.48 -16.07
CA VAL A 9 -40.29 6.48 -16.60
C VAL A 9 -38.93 7.10 -16.90
N THR A 10 -38.90 8.28 -17.54
CA THR A 10 -37.61 8.97 -17.83
C THR A 10 -36.87 9.36 -16.56
N ILE A 11 -37.57 9.85 -15.53
CA ILE A 11 -36.98 10.17 -14.23
C ILE A 11 -36.41 8.90 -13.58
N GLY A 12 -37.15 7.80 -13.61
CA GLY A 12 -36.69 6.51 -13.10
C GLY A 12 -35.40 6.03 -13.78
N LEU A 13 -35.28 6.18 -15.09
CA LEU A 13 -34.06 5.82 -15.83
C LEU A 13 -32.84 6.65 -15.42
N VAL A 14 -33.02 7.96 -15.21
CA VAL A 14 -31.95 8.85 -14.73
C VAL A 14 -31.49 8.45 -13.33
N PHE A 15 -32.43 8.19 -12.42
CA PHE A 15 -32.09 7.70 -11.07
C PHE A 15 -31.39 6.35 -11.10
N PHE A 16 -31.83 5.43 -11.96
CA PHE A 16 -31.19 4.13 -12.13
C PHE A 16 -29.75 4.28 -12.65
N ALA A 17 -29.54 5.11 -13.67
CA ALA A 17 -28.20 5.39 -14.18
C ALA A 17 -27.29 6.03 -13.12
N ALA A 18 -27.83 6.97 -12.34
CA ALA A 18 -27.11 7.57 -11.22
C ALA A 18 -26.75 6.53 -10.14
N PHE A 19 -27.66 5.61 -9.83
CA PHE A 19 -27.42 4.55 -8.86
C PHE A 19 -26.32 3.58 -9.34
N VAL A 20 -26.37 3.16 -10.60
CA VAL A 20 -25.33 2.32 -11.22
C VAL A 20 -23.98 3.03 -11.19
N TYR A 21 -23.95 4.33 -11.50
CA TYR A 21 -22.72 5.12 -11.45
C TYR A 21 -22.16 5.23 -10.02
N LEU A 22 -23.02 5.45 -9.03
CA LEU A 22 -22.63 5.50 -7.62
C LEU A 22 -22.05 4.16 -7.16
N PHE A 23 -22.68 3.04 -7.55
CA PHE A 23 -22.16 1.70 -7.28
C PHE A 23 -20.78 1.47 -7.91
N TYR A 24 -20.58 1.90 -9.16
CA TYR A 24 -19.28 1.85 -9.81
C TYR A 24 -18.20 2.62 -9.04
N LEU A 25 -18.51 3.81 -8.51
CA LEU A 25 -17.57 4.59 -7.70
C LEU A 25 -17.17 3.88 -6.40
N VAL A 26 -18.12 3.22 -5.73
CA VAL A 26 -17.84 2.42 -4.51
C VAL A 26 -16.89 1.28 -4.85
N VAL A 27 -17.15 0.50 -5.90
CA VAL A 27 -16.27 -0.60 -6.33
C VAL A 27 -14.87 -0.09 -6.69
N LYS A 28 -14.79 1.03 -7.42
CA LYS A 28 -13.51 1.66 -7.78
C LYS A 28 -12.72 2.09 -6.54
N ALA A 29 -13.39 2.67 -5.55
CA ALA A 29 -12.79 3.08 -4.29
C ALA A 29 -12.30 1.87 -3.48
N LEU A 30 -13.11 0.81 -3.38
CA LEU A 30 -12.73 -0.43 -2.69
C LEU A 30 -11.54 -1.11 -3.35
N LYS A 31 -11.50 -1.21 -4.68
CA LYS A 31 -10.36 -1.79 -5.41
C LYS A 31 -9.08 -0.98 -5.19
N LYS A 32 -9.17 0.35 -5.19
CA LYS A 32 -8.04 1.24 -4.88
C LYS A 32 -7.57 1.08 -3.44
N TYR A 33 -8.50 1.00 -2.49
CA TYR A 33 -8.19 0.86 -1.07
C TYR A 33 -7.55 -0.49 -0.76
N ASN A 34 -8.12 -1.59 -1.27
CA ASN A 34 -7.60 -2.95 -1.02
C ASN A 34 -6.22 -3.17 -1.63
N GLY A 35 -5.98 -2.69 -2.87
CA GLY A 35 -4.67 -2.76 -3.50
C GLY A 35 -3.61 -1.96 -2.74
N SER A 36 -3.96 -0.78 -2.23
CA SER A 36 -3.02 0.06 -1.48
C SER A 36 -2.63 -0.54 -0.13
N GLN A 37 -3.57 -1.16 0.60
CA GLN A 37 -3.30 -1.76 1.91
C GLN A 37 -2.58 -3.11 1.79
N GLN A 38 -2.97 -3.96 0.84
CA GLN A 38 -2.30 -5.25 0.62
C GLN A 38 -0.83 -5.04 0.22
N VAL A 39 -0.54 -4.16 -0.75
CA VAL A 39 0.83 -3.87 -1.17
C VAL A 39 1.67 -3.28 -0.02
N ARG A 40 1.08 -2.46 0.86
CA ARG A 40 1.79 -1.92 2.04
C ARG A 40 2.08 -3.00 3.07
N LYS A 41 1.12 -3.88 3.35
CA LYS A 41 1.30 -5.02 4.26
C LYS A 41 2.33 -6.01 3.73
N GLU A 42 2.23 -6.41 2.46
CA GLU A 42 3.19 -7.31 1.81
C GLU A 42 4.60 -6.74 1.80
N LYS A 43 4.76 -5.44 1.48
CA LYS A 43 6.07 -4.77 1.56
C LYS A 43 6.61 -4.73 2.98
N ALA A 44 5.76 -4.46 3.98
CA ALA A 44 6.16 -4.41 5.38
C ALA A 44 6.57 -5.80 5.92
N GLU A 45 5.83 -6.85 5.60
CA GLU A 45 6.18 -8.23 5.97
C GLU A 45 7.45 -8.70 5.24
N LYS A 46 7.59 -8.37 3.96
CA LYS A 46 8.82 -8.66 3.20
C LYS A 46 10.03 -7.89 3.73
N SER A 47 9.86 -6.64 4.17
CA SER A 47 10.96 -5.88 4.76
C SER A 47 11.35 -6.39 6.15
N LYS A 48 10.39 -6.86 6.95
CA LYS A 48 10.67 -7.51 8.23
C LYS A 48 11.52 -8.77 8.02
N THR A 49 11.11 -9.65 7.10
CA THR A 49 11.84 -10.89 6.80
C THR A 49 13.24 -10.64 6.25
N LEU A 50 13.42 -9.67 5.34
CA LEU A 50 14.75 -9.30 4.82
C LEU A 50 15.63 -8.61 5.87
N GLY A 51 15.08 -7.71 6.68
CA GLY A 51 15.82 -7.02 7.74
C GLY A 51 16.29 -7.95 8.85
N GLU A 52 15.44 -8.90 9.24
CA GLU A 52 15.77 -9.94 10.21
C GLU A 52 16.85 -10.89 9.67
N LEU A 53 16.75 -11.31 8.41
CA LEU A 53 17.78 -12.12 7.75
C LEU A 53 19.13 -11.40 7.70
N LEU A 54 19.14 -10.12 7.32
CA LEU A 54 20.35 -9.29 7.28
C LEU A 54 21.00 -9.18 8.67
N LYS A 55 20.18 -8.93 9.70
CA LYS A 55 20.65 -8.84 11.09
C LYS A 55 21.24 -10.16 11.56
N ASN A 56 20.56 -11.27 11.30
CA ASN A 56 21.02 -12.60 11.70
C ASN A 56 22.35 -12.94 11.03
N HIS A 57 22.47 -12.72 9.72
CA HIS A 57 23.70 -12.96 8.99
C HIS A 57 24.86 -12.11 9.51
N ARG A 58 24.61 -10.83 9.83
CA ARG A 58 25.62 -9.96 10.44
C ARG A 58 26.13 -10.50 11.77
N ILE A 59 25.23 -10.99 12.63
CA ILE A 59 25.57 -11.55 13.95
C ILE A 59 26.33 -12.87 13.80
N GLU A 60 25.92 -13.74 12.87
CA GLU A 60 26.63 -14.98 12.54
C GLU A 60 28.07 -14.70 12.08
N CYS A 61 28.24 -13.66 11.26
CA CYS A 61 29.56 -13.20 10.81
C CYS A 61 30.32 -12.38 11.89
N LYS A 62 29.75 -12.19 13.09
CA LYS A 62 30.34 -11.39 14.20
C LYS A 62 30.70 -9.95 13.80
N MET A 63 29.90 -9.35 12.92
CA MET A 63 30.11 -7.99 12.41
C MET A 63 29.24 -6.96 13.12
N THR A 64 29.66 -5.69 13.12
CA THR A 64 28.85 -4.55 13.60
C THR A 64 28.16 -3.84 12.44
N GLN A 65 27.12 -3.04 12.72
CA GLN A 65 26.43 -2.29 11.66
C GLN A 65 27.37 -1.27 11.01
N GLU A 66 28.29 -0.72 11.79
CA GLU A 66 29.36 0.19 11.39
C GLU A 66 30.31 -0.49 10.40
N PHE A 67 30.75 -1.71 10.71
CA PHE A 67 31.63 -2.48 9.85
C PHE A 67 30.96 -2.87 8.52
N VAL A 68 29.71 -3.32 8.57
CA VAL A 68 28.94 -3.65 7.35
C VAL A 68 28.71 -2.40 6.50
N ALA A 69 28.44 -1.26 7.14
CA ALA A 69 28.24 0.01 6.46
C ALA A 69 29.51 0.47 5.74
N GLU A 70 30.66 0.37 6.39
CA GLU A 70 31.96 0.68 5.81
C GLU A 70 32.29 -0.23 4.63
N ALA A 71 32.09 -1.54 4.77
CA ALA A 71 32.37 -2.52 3.73
C ALA A 71 31.51 -2.33 2.46
N ILE A 72 30.26 -1.88 2.60
CA ILE A 72 29.32 -1.67 1.49
C ILE A 72 29.33 -0.22 0.99
N GLY A 73 30.00 0.70 1.69
CA GLY A 73 30.06 2.12 1.31
C GLY A 73 28.75 2.87 1.55
N VAL A 74 28.01 2.52 2.59
CA VAL A 74 26.75 3.17 2.99
C VAL A 74 26.85 3.72 4.40
N SER A 75 25.88 4.51 4.83
CA SER A 75 25.85 4.98 6.23
C SER A 75 25.40 3.87 7.17
N ARG A 76 25.93 3.86 8.40
CA ARG A 76 25.44 2.97 9.48
C ARG A 76 23.94 3.12 9.73
N GLN A 77 23.41 4.33 9.53
CA GLN A 77 21.96 4.58 9.61
C GLN A 77 21.17 3.85 8.50
N ALA A 78 21.74 3.68 7.30
CA ALA A 78 21.13 2.90 6.23
C ALA A 78 21.02 1.42 6.63
N VAL A 79 22.11 0.84 7.15
CA VAL A 79 22.12 -0.55 7.66
C VAL A 79 21.11 -0.73 8.80
N SER A 80 21.05 0.22 9.74
CA SER A 80 20.07 0.21 10.83
C SER A 80 18.62 0.25 10.31
N LYS A 81 18.34 1.02 9.26
CA LYS A 81 17.01 1.07 8.61
C LYS A 81 16.67 -0.22 7.88
N TRP A 82 17.65 -0.87 7.24
CA TRP A 82 17.46 -2.16 6.58
C TRP A 82 17.12 -3.25 7.59
N GLU A 83 17.89 -3.36 8.69
CA GLU A 83 17.69 -4.37 9.73
C GLU A 83 16.37 -4.18 10.52
N SER A 84 15.90 -2.93 10.65
CA SER A 84 14.67 -2.62 11.40
C SER A 84 13.40 -2.60 10.53
N GLY A 85 13.53 -2.70 9.20
CA GLY A 85 12.41 -2.62 8.26
C GLY A 85 11.71 -1.25 8.23
N VAL A 86 12.28 -0.21 8.86
CA VAL A 86 11.67 1.12 8.91
C VAL A 86 12.00 1.87 7.61
N SER A 87 11.17 1.67 6.59
CA SER A 87 11.18 2.51 5.39
C SER A 87 10.57 3.87 5.76
N GLN A 88 11.41 4.81 6.16
CA GLN A 88 10.98 6.18 6.46
C GLN A 88 10.70 6.93 5.15
N THR A 89 9.60 6.62 4.48
CA THR A 89 9.06 7.51 3.45
C THR A 89 8.21 8.55 4.14
N LYS A 90 8.76 9.76 4.35
CA LYS A 90 7.94 10.93 4.68
C LYS A 90 6.93 11.13 3.55
N GLY A 91 5.66 10.85 3.81
CA GLY A 91 4.57 11.27 2.95
C GLY A 91 4.40 12.77 3.13
N TYR A 92 5.01 13.55 2.23
CA TYR A 92 4.56 14.89 1.91
C TYR A 92 3.58 14.80 0.75
#